data_AF-A0A1L6MWR1-F1
#
_entry.id   AF-A0A1L6MWR1-F1
#
_cell.length_a   1.000
_cell.length_b   1.000
_cell.length_c   1.000
_cell.angle_alpha   90.00
_cell.angle_beta   90.00
_cell.angle_gamma   90.00
#
_symmetry.space_group_name_H-M   'P 1'
#
loop_
_entity.id
_entity.type
_entity.pdbx_description
1 polymer ?
#
loop_
_entity_poly.entity_id
_entity_poly.type
_entity_poly.pdbx_seq_one_letter_code
_entity_poly.pdbx_strand_id
1 'polypeptide(L)' 'MAYLTIEYCSEIDLKLREVVGEHLFGCDDCQLVCPFNASPSLSSLIELRTLSKMGAHLSR' A
#
# COMPACT_ATOMS: atom_id res chain seq x y z
N MET A 1 -0.28 -10.53 -7.97
CA MET A 1 -1.31 -9.51 -8.19
C MET A 1 -0.70 -8.15 -8.55
N ALA A 2 0.30 -7.65 -7.81
CA ALA A 2 0.94 -6.36 -8.07
C ALA A 2 1.28 -6.07 -9.56
N TYR A 3 1.91 -7.02 -10.28
CA TYR A 3 2.20 -6.89 -11.72
C TYR A 3 0.96 -6.51 -12.55
N LEU A 4 -0.15 -7.21 -12.34
CA LEU A 4 -1.39 -6.99 -13.10
C LEU A 4 -2.00 -5.60 -12.87
N THR A 5 -1.71 -4.98 -11.74
CA THR A 5 -2.27 -3.69 -11.33
C THR A 5 -1.31 -2.50 -11.51
N ILE A 6 0.00 -2.75 -11.64
CA ILE A 6 1.03 -1.71 -11.73
C ILE A 6 1.67 -1.66 -13.12
N GLU A 7 2.01 -2.82 -13.68
CA GLU A 7 2.88 -2.91 -14.87
C GLU A 7 2.15 -3.44 -16.10
N TYR A 8 1.06 -4.18 -15.91
CA TYR A 8 0.32 -4.77 -17.00
C TYR A 8 -0.53 -3.71 -17.71
N CYS A 9 -0.05 -3.26 -18.88
CA CYS A 9 -0.66 -2.18 -19.67
C CYS A 9 -1.81 -2.64 -20.58
N SER A 10 -2.50 -3.72 -20.24
CA SER A 10 -3.60 -4.28 -21.05
C SER A 10 -4.76 -4.69 -20.16
N GLU A 11 -5.90 -5.05 -20.76
CA GLU A 11 -7.05 -5.47 -20.00
C GLU A 11 -6.78 -6.79 -19.25
N ILE A 12 -7.06 -6.79 -17.95
CA ILE A 12 -6.94 -7.99 -17.11
C ILE A 12 -7.97 -9.02 -17.58
N ASP A 13 -7.49 -10.23 -17.87
CA ASP A 13 -8.33 -11.39 -18.24
C ASP A 13 -9.43 -11.59 -17.19
N LEU A 14 -10.66 -11.82 -17.64
CA LEU A 14 -11.84 -12.07 -16.80
C LEU A 14 -11.58 -13.11 -15.71
N LYS A 15 -10.80 -14.16 -15.99
CA LYS A 15 -10.47 -15.21 -15.01
C LYS A 15 -9.56 -14.72 -13.88
N LEU A 16 -8.78 -13.67 -14.12
CA LEU A 16 -7.86 -13.10 -13.14
C LEU A 16 -8.47 -11.95 -12.34
N ARG A 17 -9.58 -11.35 -12.82
CA ARG A 17 -10.24 -10.22 -12.15
C ARG A 17 -10.73 -10.56 -10.74
N GLU A 18 -11.20 -11.79 -10.52
CA GLU A 18 -11.62 -12.23 -9.19
C GLU A 18 -10.45 -12.25 -8.20
N VAL A 19 -9.26 -12.68 -8.66
CA VAL A 19 -8.06 -12.74 -7.82
C VAL A 19 -7.46 -11.34 -7.57
N VAL A 20 -7.68 -10.40 -8.49
CA VAL A 20 -7.31 -8.99 -8.28
C VAL A 20 -8.24 -8.32 -7.27
N GLY A 21 -9.52 -8.67 -7.26
CA GLY A 21 -10.47 -8.17 -6.28
C GLY A 21 -10.54 -6.64 -6.24
N GLU A 22 -10.36 -6.07 -5.05
CA GLU A 22 -10.39 -4.63 -4.78
C GLU A 22 -9.04 -3.92 -4.93
N HIS A 23 -7.99 -4.67 -5.28
CA HIS A 23 -6.64 -4.12 -5.44
C HIS A 23 -6.54 -3.32 -6.74
N LEU A 24 -6.72 -2.00 -6.64
CA LEU A 24 -6.62 -1.08 -7.78
C LEU A 24 -5.15 -0.83 -8.20
N PHE A 25 -4.23 -0.79 -7.24
CA PHE A 25 -2.82 -0.51 -7.48
C PHE A 25 -1.94 -1.21 -6.44
N GLY A 26 -1.18 -2.22 -6.86
CA GLY A 26 -0.34 -3.03 -5.98
C GLY A 26 -1.12 -4.04 -5.14
N CYS A 27 -0.40 -4.81 -4.33
CA CYS A 27 -0.95 -5.79 -3.40
C CYS A 27 0.14 -6.13 -2.37
N ASP A 28 -0.16 -5.94 -1.09
CA ASP A 28 0.78 -6.15 0.01
C ASP A 28 0.50 -7.43 0.81
N ASP A 29 -0.37 -8.32 0.30
CA ASP A 29 -0.77 -9.54 1.02
C ASP A 29 0.44 -10.41 1.38
N CYS A 30 1.44 -10.50 0.49
CA CYS A 30 2.67 -11.22 0.77
C CYS A 30 3.48 -10.61 1.92
N GLN A 31 3.40 -9.29 2.10
CA GLN A 31 4.03 -8.59 3.21
C GLN A 31 3.25 -8.76 4.51
N LEU A 32 1.91 -8.72 4.43
CA LEU A 32 1.03 -8.89 5.59
C LEU A 32 1.14 -10.28 6.22
N VAL A 33 1.30 -11.33 5.39
CA VAL A 33 1.49 -12.70 5.88
C VAL A 33 2.95 -13.03 6.17
N CYS A 34 3.90 -12.15 5.83
CA CYS A 34 5.32 -12.41 6.03
C CYS A 34 5.66 -12.40 7.53
N PRO A 35 6.20 -13.50 8.10
CA PRO A 35 6.51 -13.57 9.53
C PRO A 35 7.59 -12.57 9.96
N PHE A 36 8.46 -12.13 9.05
CA PHE A 36 9.52 -11.18 9.33
C PHE A 36 9.03 -9.72 9.42
N ASN A 37 7.86 -9.42 8.85
CA ASN A 37 7.29 -8.07 8.82
C ASN A 37 6.37 -7.77 10.02
N ALA A 38 6.20 -8.70 10.97
CA ALA A 38 5.36 -8.50 12.14
C ALA A 38 5.90 -7.41 13.10
N SER A 39 7.22 -7.20 13.11
CA SER A 39 7.90 -6.23 13.97
C SER A 39 8.95 -5.43 13.17
N PRO A 40 8.53 -4.56 12.24
CA PRO A 40 9.47 -3.83 11.40
C PRO A 40 10.21 -2.78 12.22
N SER A 41 11.51 -2.63 12.00
CA SER A 41 12.28 -1.54 12.58
C SER A 41 11.97 -0.24 11.83
N LEU A 42 11.82 0.84 12.59
CA LEU A 42 11.63 2.16 12.00
C LEU A 42 12.94 2.60 11.33
N SER A 43 12.87 2.92 10.04
CA SER A 43 14.02 3.49 9.35
C SER A 43 14.38 4.86 9.95
N SER A 44 15.67 5.11 10.17
CA SER A 44 16.17 6.39 10.70
C SER A 44 15.90 7.58 9.77
N LEU A 45 15.48 7.34 8.53
CA LEU A 45 15.16 8.36 7.52
C LEU A 45 13.66 8.52 7.30
N ILE A 46 12.90 8.80 8.36
CA ILE A 46 11.53 9.33 8.21
C ILE A 46 11.63 10.85 8.09
N GLU A 47 11.87 11.33 6.86
CA GLU A 47 11.82 12.77 6.57
C GLU A 47 10.40 13.29 6.35
N LEU A 48 9.38 12.42 6.25
CA LEU A 48 7.98 12.84 6.20
C LEU A 48 7.36 12.98 7.60
N ARG A 49 8.06 13.70 8.48
CA ARG A 49 7.51 14.28 9.73
C ARG A 49 6.80 15.62 9.43
N THR A 50 6.27 15.79 8.21
CA THR A 50 5.69 17.03 7.69
C THR A 50 4.26 17.31 8.16
N LEU A 51 3.77 16.63 9.21
CA LEU A 51 2.51 16.97 9.87
C LEU A 51 2.65 17.03 11.40
N SER A 52 3.77 17.55 11.90
CA SER A 52 3.82 17.94 13.32
C SER A 52 2.87 19.11 13.66
N LYS A 53 2.25 19.86 12.71
CA LYS A 53 1.76 21.23 13.03
C LYS A 53 0.49 21.78 12.35
N MET A 54 -0.35 21.03 11.62
CA MET A 54 -1.56 21.62 10.98
C MET A 54 -2.92 21.28 11.63
N GLY A 55 -2.95 20.69 12.82
CA GLY A 55 -4.20 20.32 13.50
C GLY A 55 -4.65 21.20 14.67
N ALA A 56 -3.91 22.26 15.05
CA ALA A 56 -4.22 23.04 16.26
C ALA A 56 -4.93 24.38 15.99
N HIS A 57 -5.48 24.58 14.79
CA HIS A 57 -6.12 25.86 14.45
C HIS A 57 -7.26 25.76 13.44
N LEU A 58 -8.17 24.78 13.56
CA LEU A 58 -9.50 24.91 12.94
C LEU A 58 -10.60 24.23 13.77
N SER A 59 -11.37 25.11 14.42
CA SER A 59 -12.80 25.00 14.74
C SER A 59 -13.26 24.25 16.00
N ARG A 60 -13.49 25.08 17.04
CA ARG A 60 -14.28 24.90 18.28
C ARG A 60 -13.69 24.08 19.42
#